data_AF-A0A4Q2JX75-F1
#
_entry.id   AF-A0A4Q2JX75-F1
#
_cell.length_a   1.000
_cell.length_b   1.000
_cell.length_c   1.000
_cell.angle_alpha   90.00
_cell.angle_beta   90.00
_cell.angle_gamma   90.00
#
_symmetry.space_group_name_H-M   'P 1'
#
loop_
_entity.id
_entity.type
_entity.pdbx_description
1 polymer ?
#
loop_
_entity_poly.entity_id
_entity_poly.type
_entity_poly.pdbx_seq_one_letter_code
_entity_poly.pdbx_strand_id
1 'polypeptide(L)' 'MAKYYTLKPQVTPLPKADDAKDSAAKTAKDGEQPKDDPFIRAEAEDDDGYDPYSDRPPTPEPQFQANPWD' A
#
# COMPACT_ATOMS: atom_id res chain seq x y z
N MET A 1 3.95 -37.36 30.35
CA MET A 1 5.12 -36.52 29.98
C MET A 1 4.67 -35.46 28.99
N ALA A 2 4.83 -34.17 29.33
CA ALA A 2 4.59 -33.09 28.38
C ALA A 2 5.71 -33.08 27.32
N LYS A 3 5.35 -33.05 26.05
CA LYS A 3 6.29 -32.91 24.93
C LYS A 3 6.41 -31.44 24.61
N TYR A 4 7.59 -30.87 24.80
CA TYR A 4 7.88 -29.50 24.40
C TYR A 4 8.47 -29.52 23.00
N TYR A 5 7.87 -28.76 22.09
CA TYR A 5 8.36 -28.60 20.73
C TYR A 5 8.86 -27.17 20.56
N THR A 6 10.10 -27.05 20.09
CA THR A 6 10.70 -25.76 19.74
C THR A 6 10.75 -25.65 18.22
N LEU A 7 9.89 -24.82 17.66
CA LEU A 7 9.89 -24.49 16.23
C LEU A 7 10.96 -23.42 15.98
N LYS A 8 11.94 -23.73 15.13
CA LYS A 8 12.92 -22.74 14.68
C LYS A 8 12.38 -22.05 13.43
N PRO A 9 12.34 -20.71 13.39
CA PRO A 9 11.95 -20.01 12.17
C PRO A 9 12.99 -20.27 11.09
N GLN A 10 12.53 -20.76 9.94
CA GLN A 10 13.33 -20.84 8.71
C GLN A 10 13.07 -19.54 7.95
N VAL A 11 14.06 -18.66 7.88
CA VAL A 11 13.98 -17.43 7.09
C VAL A 11 14.80 -17.65 5.83
N THR A 12 14.13 -17.74 4.69
CA THR A 12 14.80 -17.66 3.39
C THR A 12 14.98 -16.18 3.06
N PRO A 13 16.22 -15.66 2.97
CA PRO A 13 16.44 -14.27 2.62
C PRO A 13 16.00 -14.05 1.17
N LEU A 14 15.25 -12.97 0.95
CA LEU A 14 14.97 -12.50 -0.41
C LEU A 14 16.31 -12.06 -1.04
N PRO A 15 16.57 -12.37 -2.32
CA PRO A 15 17.76 -11.86 -2.99
C PRO A 15 17.81 -10.34 -2.81
N LYS A 16 19.00 -9.84 -2.50
CA LYS A 16 19.23 -8.40 -2.40
C LYS A 16 18.81 -7.78 -3.72
N ALA A 17 17.83 -6.90 -3.65
CA ALA A 17 17.44 -6.02 -4.74
C ALA A 17 18.52 -4.94 -4.89
N ASP A 18 19.75 -5.34 -5.19
CA ASP A 18 20.81 -4.38 -5.54
C ASP A 18 20.53 -3.75 -6.91
N ASP A 19 19.61 -4.32 -7.71
CA ASP A 19 19.23 -3.81 -9.05
C ASP A 19 17.74 -3.40 -9.20
N ALA A 20 16.86 -3.78 -8.26
CA ALA A 20 15.42 -3.49 -8.41
C ALA A 20 15.01 -2.10 -7.89
N LYS A 21 15.83 -1.46 -7.04
CA LYS A 21 15.57 -0.07 -6.60
C LYS A 21 16.05 0.97 -7.59
N ASP A 22 17.06 0.66 -8.39
CA ASP A 22 17.50 1.54 -9.47
C ASP A 22 16.55 1.47 -10.67
N SER A 23 15.90 0.35 -10.95
CA SER A 23 15.01 0.25 -12.12
C SER A 23 13.71 1.07 -12.00
N ALA A 24 13.19 1.27 -10.77
CA ALA A 24 11.99 2.09 -10.54
C ALA A 24 12.30 3.57 -10.29
N ALA A 25 13.50 3.90 -9.80
CA ALA A 25 13.89 5.28 -9.46
C ALA A 25 14.85 5.94 -10.46
N LYS A 26 15.53 5.17 -11.35
CA LYS A 26 16.45 5.72 -12.37
C LYS A 26 15.75 6.10 -13.67
N THR A 27 14.57 5.57 -13.95
CA THR A 27 13.77 5.98 -15.12
C THR A 27 13.10 7.34 -14.95
N ALA A 28 13.04 7.85 -13.71
CA ALA A 28 12.47 9.17 -13.41
C ALA A 28 13.46 10.34 -13.56
N LYS A 29 14.76 10.08 -13.80
CA LYS A 29 15.78 11.15 -13.70
C LYS A 29 16.45 11.57 -15.01
N ASP A 30 16.39 10.77 -16.07
CA ASP A 30 17.05 11.11 -17.33
C ASP A 30 16.21 10.66 -18.54
N GLY A 31 15.53 11.62 -19.16
CA GLY A 31 15.07 11.52 -20.55
C GLY A 31 13.62 11.08 -20.74
N GLU A 32 12.79 12.04 -21.17
CA GLU A 32 11.51 11.89 -21.89
C GLU A 32 10.91 10.47 -21.86
N GLN A 33 10.01 10.25 -20.90
CA GLN A 33 9.22 9.02 -20.90
C GLN A 33 8.35 8.96 -22.16
N PRO A 34 8.20 7.79 -22.79
CA PRO A 34 7.32 7.63 -23.94
C PRO A 34 5.90 8.10 -23.59
N LYS A 35 5.39 9.10 -24.33
CA LYS A 35 4.09 9.75 -24.04
C LYS A 35 2.88 8.81 -24.21
N ASP A 36 3.10 7.67 -24.87
CA ASP A 36 2.09 6.67 -25.23
C ASP A 36 2.21 5.37 -24.41
N ASP A 37 3.02 5.33 -23.34
CA ASP A 37 3.05 4.15 -22.47
C ASP A 37 1.73 4.07 -21.67
N PRO A 38 0.97 2.96 -21.78
CA PRO A 38 -0.33 2.82 -21.11
C PRO A 38 -0.24 2.79 -19.58
N PHE A 39 0.96 2.63 -19.01
CA PHE A 39 1.22 2.72 -17.59
C PHE A 39 1.69 4.12 -17.15
N ILE A 40 2.02 4.99 -18.10
CA ILE A 40 2.39 6.39 -17.85
C ILE A 40 1.15 7.26 -18.06
N ARG A 41 0.67 7.85 -16.97
CA ARG A 41 -0.43 8.81 -16.97
C ARG A 41 0.08 10.21 -17.32
N ALA A 42 -0.77 11.06 -17.88
CA ALA A 42 -0.38 12.42 -18.25
C ALA A 42 -0.03 13.26 -17.01
N GLU A 43 0.88 14.24 -17.13
CA GLU A 43 1.34 15.07 -15.99
C GLU A 43 0.24 15.89 -15.30
N ALA A 44 -0.86 16.17 -16.00
CA ALA A 44 -2.02 16.88 -15.50
C ALA A 44 -3.14 15.93 -15.01
N GLU A 45 -2.93 14.63 -15.10
CA GLU A 45 -3.86 13.64 -14.57
C GLU A 45 -3.69 13.59 -13.05
N ASP A 46 -4.80 13.72 -12.34
CA ASP A 46 -4.87 13.78 -10.89
C ASP A 46 -4.47 12.44 -10.26
N ASP A 47 -3.17 12.25 -10.09
CA ASP A 47 -2.54 11.13 -9.38
C ASP A 47 -1.97 11.59 -8.05
N ASP A 48 -2.72 12.42 -7.33
CA ASP A 48 -2.39 12.91 -6.00
C ASP A 48 -2.49 11.82 -4.91
N GLY A 49 -2.86 10.60 -5.30
CA GLY A 49 -3.02 9.46 -4.41
C GLY A 49 -4.25 9.58 -3.51
N TYR A 50 -5.17 10.49 -3.83
CA TYR A 50 -6.37 10.70 -3.07
C TYR A 50 -7.41 9.62 -3.39
N ASP A 51 -7.58 8.67 -2.47
CA ASP A 51 -8.68 7.72 -2.55
C ASP A 51 -9.99 8.47 -2.25
N PRO A 52 -11.03 8.39 -3.10
CA PRO A 52 -12.34 9.04 -2.90
C PRO A 52 -13.07 8.72 -1.58
N TYR A 53 -12.52 7.81 -0.77
CA TYR A 53 -13.04 7.43 0.53
C TYR A 53 -12.27 8.10 1.69
N SER A 54 -11.21 8.87 1.43
CA SER A 54 -10.35 9.50 2.44
C SER A 54 -11.04 10.63 3.20
N ASP A 55 -11.73 11.56 2.52
CA ASP A 55 -12.54 12.59 3.21
C ASP A 55 -13.98 12.15 3.45
N ARG A 56 -14.28 10.85 3.37
CA ARG A 56 -15.62 10.43 3.78
C ARG A 56 -15.77 10.68 5.26
N PRO A 57 -16.74 11.53 5.66
CA PRO A 57 -16.97 11.73 7.06
C PRO A 57 -17.37 10.38 7.68
N PRO A 58 -16.90 10.08 8.89
CA PRO A 58 -17.32 8.87 9.58
C PRO A 58 -18.84 8.88 9.73
N THR A 59 -19.45 7.69 9.74
CA THR A 59 -20.88 7.56 10.01
C THR A 59 -21.20 8.26 11.33
N PRO A 60 -22.19 9.17 11.36
CA PRO A 60 -22.52 9.90 12.57
C PRO A 60 -22.93 8.91 13.67
N GLU A 61 -22.31 9.05 14.84
CA GLU A 61 -22.67 8.23 15.99
C GLU A 61 -24.09 8.57 16.46
N PRO A 62 -24.89 7.57 16.86
CA PRO A 62 -26.19 7.83 17.45
C PRO A 62 -26.01 8.64 18.75
N GLN A 63 -26.89 9.62 18.97
CA GLN A 63 -26.83 10.50 20.14
C GLN A 63 -26.94 9.74 21.47
N PHE A 64 -27.61 8.58 21.46
CA PHE A 64 -27.78 7.70 22.61
C PHE A 64 -27.57 6.25 22.20
N GLN A 65 -27.04 5.45 23.11
CA GLN A 65 -26.95 4.01 22.94
C GLN A 65 -28.35 3.40 23.02
N ALA A 66 -28.60 2.34 22.25
CA ALA A 66 -29.86 1.59 22.34
C ALA A 66 -30.03 1.03 23.77
N ASN A 67 -31.26 1.04 24.29
CA ASN A 67 -31.57 0.50 25.60
C ASN A 67 -31.26 -1.01 25.63
N PRO A 68 -30.38 -1.50 26.50
CA PRO A 68 -30.04 -2.93 26.55
C PRO A 68 -31.14 -3.82 27.14
N TRP A 69 -32.28 -3.25 27.55
CA TRP A 69 -33.37 -3.95 28.26
C TRP A 69 -34.76 -3.81 27.62
N ASP A 70 -34.86 -3.38 26.36
CA ASP A 70 -36.12 -3.52 25.59
C ASP A 70 -36.47 -5.00 25.32
#